data_AF-A0A820PI35-F1
#
_entry.id   AF-A0A820PI35-F1
#
_cell.length_a   1.000
_cell.length_b   1.000
_cell.length_c   1.000
_cell.angle_alpha   90.00
_cell.angle_beta   90.00
_cell.angle_gamma   90.00
#
_symmetry.space_group_name_H-M   'P 1'
#
loop_
_entity.id
_entity.type
_entity.pdbx_description
1 polymer ?
#
loop_
_entity_poly.entity_id
_entity_poly.type
_entity_poly.pdbx_seq_one_letter_code
_entity_poly.pdbx_strand_id
1 'polypeptide(L)'
;TIVPHIFYTNKYYVRGIDLDEQTEMTIASGFMELSSVAYDWKDRKLYVGDDVATKIYRMNLNGTQSTVLKQGNHIRGLRALSIDWIGRKLYQLLGIPELRVCELDGRYEITLLNSRYLSQPNYLAIDPLIGYLFYSDWGQP
;
A
#
# COMPACT_ATOMS: atom_id res chain seq x y z
N THR A 1 -22.78 0.61 -16.20
CA THR A 1 -21.36 0.95 -16.47
C THR A 1 -20.64 1.05 -15.14
N ILE A 2 -19.37 0.66 -15.03
CA ILE A 2 -18.60 0.83 -13.79
C ILE A 2 -17.98 2.23 -13.83
N VAL A 3 -18.25 3.06 -12.81
CA VAL A 3 -17.67 4.40 -12.68
C VAL A 3 -16.23 4.25 -12.18
N PRO A 4 -15.21 4.70 -12.93
CA PRO A 4 -13.83 4.58 -12.50
C PRO A 4 -13.51 5.64 -11.43
N HIS A 5 -12.79 5.22 -10.39
CA HIS A 5 -12.40 6.08 -9.27
C HIS A 5 -10.89 6.08 -9.11
N ILE A 6 -10.31 7.23 -8.80
CA ILE A 6 -8.91 7.34 -8.39
C ILE A 6 -8.86 7.47 -6.87
N PHE A 7 -8.11 6.59 -6.20
CA PHE A 7 -7.77 6.74 -4.79
C PHE A 7 -6.30 7.13 -4.66
N TYR A 8 -6.02 8.14 -3.85
CA TYR A 8 -4.64 8.58 -3.60
C TYR A 8 -4.47 9.10 -2.19
N THR A 9 -3.22 9.15 -1.75
CA THR A 9 -2.83 9.72 -0.46
C THR A 9 -2.42 11.17 -0.64
N ASN A 10 -2.87 12.05 0.26
CA ASN A 10 -2.47 13.44 0.33
C ASN A 10 -2.15 13.81 1.79
N LYS A 11 -0.89 13.57 2.19
CA LYS A 11 -0.30 13.80 3.51
C LYS A 11 -1.13 13.28 4.71
N TYR A 12 -2.20 13.98 5.06
CA TYR A 12 -3.08 13.66 6.20
C TYR A 12 -4.41 13.00 5.80
N TYR A 13 -4.64 12.79 4.49
CA TYR A 13 -5.92 12.37 3.93
C TYR A 13 -5.76 11.23 2.93
N VAL A 14 -6.73 10.32 2.95
CA VAL A 14 -7.05 9.50 1.77
C VAL A 14 -8.09 10.27 0.96
N ARG A 15 -7.82 10.46 -0.33
CA ARG A 15 -8.69 11.19 -1.26
C ARG A 15 -9.20 10.24 -2.35
N GLY A 16 -10.37 10.59 -2.87
CA GLY A 16 -11.03 9.92 -3.97
C GLY A 16 -11.36 10.94 -5.05
N ILE A 17 -11.31 10.55 -6.32
CA ILE A 17 -11.88 11.32 -7.44
C ILE A 17 -12.85 10.40 -8.17
N ASP A 18 -14.10 10.85 -8.29
CA ASP A 18 -15.05 10.29 -9.26
C ASP A 18 -14.72 10.87 -10.64
N LEU A 19 -14.40 10.01 -11.60
CA LEU A 19 -13.98 10.46 -12.94
C LEU A 19 -15.14 10.81 -13.87
N ASP A 20 -16.36 10.39 -13.56
CA ASP A 20 -17.54 10.77 -14.35
C ASP A 20 -18.00 12.17 -13.93
N GLU A 21 -18.09 12.42 -12.63
CA GLU A 21 -18.48 13.73 -12.08
C GLU A 21 -17.32 14.73 -12.01
N GLN A 22 -16.07 14.26 -12.13
CA GLN A 22 -14.85 15.06 -11.93
C GLN A 22 -14.83 15.73 -10.53
N THR A 23 -15.36 15.03 -9.53
CA THR A 23 -15.48 15.53 -8.15
C THR A 23 -14.45 14.86 -7.24
N GLU A 24 -13.71 15.68 -6.47
CA GLU A 24 -12.80 15.20 -5.44
C GLU A 24 -13.53 15.08 -4.09
N MET A 25 -13.29 13.99 -3.37
CA MET A 25 -13.86 13.70 -2.07
C MET A 25 -12.80 13.28 -1.04
N THR A 26 -13.00 13.70 0.21
CA THR A 26 -12.22 13.18 1.34
C THR A 26 -12.79 11.83 1.75
N ILE A 27 -12.00 10.76 1.59
CA ILE A 27 -12.38 9.40 1.97
C ILE A 27 -12.13 9.17 3.46
N ALA A 28 -10.95 9.58 3.94
CA ALA A 28 -10.57 9.47 5.34
C ALA A 28 -9.56 10.55 5.71
N SER A 29 -9.51 10.91 6.99
CA SER A 29 -8.64 11.95 7.55
C SER A 29 -8.08 11.52 8.91
N GLY A 30 -7.15 12.31 9.45
CA GLY A 30 -6.58 12.09 10.79
C GLY A 30 -5.34 11.21 10.80
N PHE A 31 -4.66 11.11 9.66
CA PHE A 31 -3.37 10.44 9.51
C PHE A 31 -2.21 11.40 9.77
N MET A 32 -1.00 10.88 9.98
CA MET A 32 0.20 11.68 10.23
C MET A 32 0.96 11.99 8.94
N GLU A 33 1.39 10.98 8.20
CA GLU A 33 1.99 11.18 6.88
C GLU A 33 1.84 9.94 6.01
N LEU A 34 0.78 9.94 5.20
CA LEU A 34 0.48 8.83 4.30
C LEU A 34 1.48 8.78 3.15
N SER A 35 2.03 7.59 2.93
CA SER A 35 3.03 7.34 1.88
C SER A 35 2.51 6.46 0.74
N SER A 36 1.52 5.61 1.00
CA SER A 36 1.08 4.60 0.03
C SER A 36 -0.38 4.18 0.23
N VAL A 37 -1.01 3.76 -0.87
CA VAL A 37 -2.34 3.14 -0.88
C VAL A 37 -2.36 1.98 -1.87
N ALA A 38 -3.02 0.89 -1.51
CA ALA A 38 -3.27 -0.25 -2.38
C ALA A 38 -4.73 -0.72 -2.25
N TYR A 39 -5.27 -1.31 -3.31
CA TYR A 39 -6.66 -1.73 -3.39
C TYR A 39 -6.77 -3.25 -3.49
N ASP A 40 -7.65 -3.82 -2.68
CA ASP A 40 -8.07 -5.21 -2.77
C ASP A 40 -9.45 -5.29 -3.42
N TRP A 41 -9.50 -5.78 -4.66
CA TRP A 41 -10.74 -5.82 -5.44
C TRP A 41 -11.79 -6.78 -4.87
N LYS A 42 -11.35 -7.88 -4.24
CA LYS A 42 -12.25 -8.95 -3.81
C LYS A 42 -13.06 -8.53 -2.60
N ASP A 43 -12.39 -7.98 -1.58
CA ASP A 43 -13.04 -7.56 -0.33
C ASP A 43 -13.38 -6.06 -0.31
N ARG A 44 -13.05 -5.34 -1.40
CA ARG A 44 -13.27 -3.90 -1.59
C ARG A 44 -12.68 -3.05 -0.45
N LYS A 45 -11.42 -3.33 -0.11
CA LYS A 45 -10.69 -2.64 0.97
C LYS A 45 -9.52 -1.83 0.41
N LEU A 46 -9.26 -0.69 1.05
CA LEU A 46 -8.01 0.06 0.89
C LEU A 46 -7.03 -0.36 1.99
N TYR A 47 -5.78 -0.53 1.61
CA TYR A 47 -4.62 -0.69 2.50
C TYR A 47 -3.81 0.58 2.40
N VAL A 48 -3.58 1.26 3.52
CA VAL A 48 -3.03 2.61 3.54
C VAL A 48 -1.84 2.65 4.49
N GLY A 49 -0.68 3.05 3.98
CA GLY A 49 0.55 3.19 4.75
C GLY A 49 0.73 4.60 5.30
N ASP A 50 0.94 4.71 6.61
CA ASP A 50 1.31 5.95 7.30
C ASP A 50 2.73 5.80 7.86
N ASP A 51 3.67 6.52 7.25
CA ASP A 51 5.10 6.38 7.51
C ASP A 51 5.47 6.94 8.89
N VAL A 52 4.96 8.13 9.21
CA VAL A 52 5.24 8.82 10.48
C VAL A 52 4.53 8.13 11.65
N ALA A 53 3.29 7.67 11.46
CA ALA A 53 2.61 6.90 12.49
C ALA A 53 3.15 5.46 12.62
N THR A 54 3.98 5.01 11.67
CA THR A 54 4.50 3.63 11.56
C THR A 54 3.38 2.59 11.58
N LYS A 55 2.35 2.82 10.77
CA LYS A 55 1.13 2.00 10.72
C LYS A 55 0.72 1.69 9.31
N ILE A 56 0.15 0.50 9.12
CA ILE A 56 -0.62 0.16 7.93
C ILE A 56 -2.07 -0.01 8.37
N TYR A 57 -2.97 0.72 7.73
CA TYR A 57 -4.40 0.68 7.97
C TYR A 57 -5.10 -0.14 6.90
N ARG A 58 -6.23 -0.74 7.26
CA ARG A 58 -7.18 -1.35 6.34
C ARG A 58 -8.57 -0.75 6.56
N MET A 59 -9.23 -0.29 5.49
CA MET A 59 -10.52 0.40 5.56
C MET A 59 -11.41 0.10 4.34
N ASN A 60 -12.71 0.41 4.44
CA ASN A 60 -13.61 0.42 3.29
C ASN A 60 -13.27 1.55 2.32
N LEU A 61 -13.73 1.46 1.07
CA LEU A 61 -13.56 2.50 0.05
C LEU A 61 -14.12 3.88 0.44
N ASN A 62 -15.05 3.94 1.38
CA ASN A 62 -15.62 5.18 1.94
C ASN A 62 -14.97 5.59 3.28
N GLY A 63 -13.81 5.02 3.62
CA GLY A 63 -13.06 5.31 4.85
C GLY A 63 -13.62 4.67 6.13
N THR A 64 -14.82 4.08 6.09
CA THR A 64 -15.40 3.39 7.26
C THR A 64 -14.65 2.10 7.60
N GLN A 65 -14.85 1.60 8.82
CA GLN A 65 -14.17 0.40 9.33
C GLN A 65 -12.64 0.47 9.18
N SER A 66 -12.07 1.66 9.38
CA SER A 66 -10.62 1.84 9.43
C SER A 66 -10.06 1.16 10.67
N THR A 67 -9.15 0.21 10.44
CA THR A 67 -8.51 -0.59 11.49
C THR A 67 -7.00 -0.60 11.26
N VAL A 68 -6.22 -0.64 12.34
CA VAL A 68 -4.77 -0.82 12.26
C VAL A 68 -4.50 -2.29 11.94
N LEU A 69 -3.93 -2.56 10.78
CA LEU A 69 -3.53 -3.90 10.34
C LEU A 69 -2.16 -4.28 10.90
N LYS A 70 -1.19 -3.36 10.80
CA LYS A 70 0.17 -3.52 11.33
C LYS A 70 0.63 -2.22 11.98
N GLN A 71 1.47 -2.33 13.00
CA GLN A 71 2.04 -1.17 13.69
C GLN A 71 3.44 -1.44 14.24
N GLY A 72 4.27 -0.40 14.28
CA GLY A 72 5.57 -0.39 14.95
C GLY A 72 6.72 0.02 14.05
N ASN A 73 7.88 0.28 14.67
CA ASN A 73 9.05 0.87 14.00
C ASN A 73 9.56 0.09 12.78
N HIS A 74 9.25 -1.20 12.65
CA HIS A 74 9.61 -2.02 11.50
C HIS A 74 8.89 -1.63 10.20
N ILE A 75 7.87 -0.76 10.27
CA ILE A 75 7.14 -0.19 9.12
C ILE A 75 7.78 1.12 8.65
N ARG A 76 8.63 1.74 9.47
CA ARG A 76 9.24 3.04 9.14
C ARG A 76 9.99 2.99 7.81
N GLY A 77 9.86 4.06 7.03
CA GLY A 77 10.35 4.17 5.68
C GLY A 77 9.48 3.43 4.65
N LEU A 78 8.17 3.26 4.90
CA LEU A 78 7.29 2.54 3.97
C LEU A 78 7.15 3.32 2.66
N ARG A 79 7.59 2.73 1.54
CA ARG A 79 7.61 3.34 0.21
C ARG A 79 6.37 2.98 -0.60
N ALA A 80 6.03 1.70 -0.64
CA ALA A 80 4.93 1.22 -1.47
C ALA A 80 4.24 0.01 -0.84
N LEU A 81 2.95 -0.11 -1.14
CA LEU A 81 2.14 -1.29 -0.87
C LEU A 81 1.62 -1.84 -2.19
N SER A 82 1.53 -3.17 -2.31
CA SER A 82 0.86 -3.82 -3.43
C SER A 82 0.10 -5.05 -2.96
N ILE A 83 -1.00 -5.38 -3.62
CA ILE A 83 -1.93 -6.43 -3.21
C ILE A 83 -1.98 -7.50 -4.28
N ASP A 84 -1.54 -8.72 -3.95
CA ASP A 84 -1.87 -9.90 -4.74
C ASP A 84 -3.29 -10.31 -4.39
N TRP A 85 -4.22 -9.95 -5.27
CA TRP A 85 -5.62 -10.23 -5.08
C TRP A 85 -6.01 -11.70 -5.32
N ILE A 86 -5.16 -12.47 -6.01
CA ILE A 86 -5.35 -13.90 -6.29
C ILE A 86 -4.84 -14.70 -5.09
N GLY A 87 -3.55 -14.55 -4.77
CA GLY A 87 -2.87 -15.23 -3.67
C GLY A 87 -3.16 -14.64 -2.29
N ARG A 88 -3.89 -13.52 -2.23
CA ARG A 88 -4.30 -12.82 -1.00
C ARG A 88 -3.08 -12.41 -0.16
N LYS A 89 -2.11 -11.73 -0.78
CA LYS A 89 -0.90 -11.23 -0.12
C LYS A 89 -0.79 -9.71 -0.14
N LEU A 90 -0.19 -9.16 0.92
CA LEU A 90 0.24 -7.77 1.01
C LEU A 90 1.77 -7.71 0.87
N TYR A 91 2.22 -7.04 -0.19
CA TYR A 91 3.64 -6.72 -0.39
C TYR A 91 3.93 -5.33 0.15
N GLN A 92 5.05 -5.20 0.85
CA GLN A 92 5.50 -3.98 1.52
C GLN A 92 6.92 -3.68 1.08
N LEU A 93 7.13 -2.57 0.38
CA LEU A 93 8.45 -2.08 -0.01
C LEU A 93 8.91 -0.99 0.96
N LEU A 94 10.06 -1.19 1.59
CA LEU A 94 10.60 -0.29 2.60
C LEU A 94 11.83 0.46 2.09
N GLY A 95 12.14 1.60 2.70
CA GLY A 95 13.33 2.40 2.43
C GLY A 95 14.60 1.86 3.09
N ILE A 96 14.46 1.05 4.15
CA ILE A 96 15.47 0.03 4.45
C ILE A 96 15.29 -1.02 3.36
N PRO A 97 16.34 -1.36 2.58
CA PRO A 97 16.22 -2.12 1.34
C PRO A 97 15.71 -3.55 1.56
N GLU A 98 14.40 -3.66 1.79
CA GLU A 98 13.66 -4.88 2.04
C GLU A 98 12.32 -4.81 1.33
N LEU A 99 12.00 -5.87 0.60
CA LEU A 99 10.67 -6.17 0.12
C LEU A 99 10.12 -7.31 0.98
N ARG A 100 9.05 -7.06 1.71
CA ARG A 100 8.38 -8.03 2.57
C ARG A 100 7.04 -8.45 1.99
N VAL A 101 6.59 -9.64 2.37
CA VAL A 101 5.24 -10.13 2.05
C VAL A 101 4.61 -10.73 3.30
N CYS A 102 3.30 -10.54 3.47
CA CYS A 102 2.50 -11.19 4.50
C CYS A 102 1.10 -11.53 3.95
N GLU A 103 0.31 -12.26 4.74
CA GLU A 103 -1.13 -12.39 4.46
C GLU A 103 -1.83 -11.03 4.54
N LEU A 104 -3.00 -10.90 3.89
CA LEU A 104 -3.83 -9.69 3.97
C LEU A 104 -4.31 -9.32 5.37
N ASP A 105 -4.25 -10.26 6.34
CA ASP A 105 -4.51 -10.00 7.75
C ASP A 105 -3.26 -9.60 8.56
N GLY A 106 -2.11 -9.46 7.90
CA GLY A 106 -0.84 -9.02 8.48
C GLY A 106 0.03 -10.14 9.06
N ARG A 107 -0.47 -11.38 9.12
CA ARG A 107 0.26 -12.54 9.67
C ARG A 107 1.27 -13.12 8.67
N TYR A 108 2.19 -13.92 9.21
CA TYR A 108 3.19 -14.68 8.45
C TYR A 108 4.05 -13.80 7.53
N GLU A 109 4.57 -12.71 8.08
CA GLU A 109 5.48 -11.84 7.35
C GLU A 109 6.85 -12.50 7.14
N ILE A 110 7.35 -12.42 5.92
CA ILE A 110 8.71 -12.81 5.56
C ILE A 110 9.36 -11.73 4.68
N THR A 111 10.69 -11.66 4.71
CA THR A 111 11.48 -10.82 3.79
C THR A 111 11.75 -11.60 2.50
N LEU A 112 11.27 -11.10 1.37
CA LEU A 112 11.48 -11.69 0.04
C LEU A 112 12.79 -11.25 -0.59
N LEU A 113 13.05 -9.95 -0.59
CA LEU A 113 14.30 -9.36 -1.04
C LEU A 113 14.88 -8.51 0.06
N ASN A 114 16.21 -8.45 0.14
CA ASN A 114 16.97 -7.67 1.12
C ASN A 114 18.03 -6.83 0.39
N SER A 115 18.94 -6.24 1.17
CA SER A 115 20.01 -5.36 0.67
C SER A 115 20.97 -6.00 -0.34
N ARG A 116 20.93 -7.32 -0.53
CA ARG A 116 21.67 -7.98 -1.62
C ARG A 116 21.11 -7.66 -3.01
N TYR A 117 19.82 -7.34 -3.09
CA TYR A 117 19.08 -7.12 -4.35
C TYR A 117 18.46 -5.73 -4.44
N LEU A 118 18.44 -4.99 -3.33
CA LEU A 118 17.81 -3.69 -3.19
C LEU A 118 18.83 -2.69 -2.61
N SER A 119 18.81 -1.47 -3.10
CA SER A 119 19.69 -0.38 -2.68
C SER A 119 18.89 0.85 -2.27
N GLN A 120 18.16 1.47 -3.21
CA GLN A 120 17.21 2.57 -2.96
C GLN A 120 15.88 2.29 -3.67
N PRO A 121 15.12 1.27 -3.24
CA PRO A 121 13.84 0.95 -3.84
C PRO A 121 12.80 2.04 -3.59
N ASN A 122 11.94 2.30 -4.58
CA ASN A 122 10.94 3.38 -4.51
C ASN A 122 9.51 2.93 -4.82
N TYR A 123 9.28 2.28 -5.97
CA TYR A 123 7.94 1.86 -6.40
C TYR A 123 7.83 0.34 -6.57
N LEU A 124 6.61 -0.17 -6.44
CA LEU A 124 6.27 -1.58 -6.53
C LEU A 124 5.00 -1.77 -7.35
N ALA A 125 5.02 -2.68 -8.31
CA ALA A 125 3.86 -3.15 -9.05
C ALA A 125 3.91 -4.68 -9.14
N ILE A 126 2.76 -5.33 -9.26
CA ILE A 126 2.68 -6.78 -9.39
C ILE A 126 1.69 -7.16 -10.47
N ASP A 127 1.92 -8.30 -11.10
CA ASP A 127 0.97 -9.00 -11.95
C ASP A 127 0.83 -10.45 -11.45
N PRO A 128 -0.20 -10.72 -10.62
CA PRO A 128 -0.38 -12.04 -10.02
C PRO A 128 -0.91 -13.08 -11.01
N LEU A 129 -1.43 -12.69 -12.19
CA LEU A 129 -1.91 -13.65 -13.18
C LEU A 129 -0.77 -14.42 -13.84
N ILE A 130 0.35 -13.74 -14.04
CA ILE A 130 1.56 -14.31 -14.65
C ILE A 130 2.68 -14.55 -13.62
N GLY A 131 2.48 -14.15 -12.35
CA GLY A 131 3.43 -14.41 -11.27
C GLY A 131 4.65 -13.48 -11.27
N TYR A 132 4.49 -12.24 -11.74
CA TYR A 132 5.58 -11.25 -11.81
C TYR A 132 5.42 -10.15 -10.77
N LEU A 133 6.56 -9.64 -10.32
CA LEU A 133 6.69 -8.48 -9.45
C LEU A 133 7.74 -7.56 -10.04
N PHE A 134 7.42 -6.27 -10.11
CA PHE A 134 8.25 -5.23 -10.70
C PHE A 134 8.54 -4.17 -9.63
N TYR A 135 9.79 -3.76 -9.51
CA TYR A 135 10.17 -2.68 -8.61
C TYR A 135 11.13 -1.72 -9.31
N SER A 136 11.14 -0.47 -8.87
CA SER A 136 12.13 0.51 -9.30
C SER A 136 13.14 0.74 -8.18
N ASP A 137 14.43 0.75 -8.51
CA ASP A 137 15.52 1.02 -7.59
C ASP A 137 16.39 2.15 -8.14
N TRP A 138 16.65 3.17 -7.32
CA TRP A 138 17.48 4.33 -7.68
C TRP A 138 18.90 4.26 -7.15
N GLY A 139 19.26 3.14 -6.51
CA GLY A 139 20.57 2.91 -5.97
C GLY A 139 21.61 2.63 -7.04
N GLN A 140 22.87 2.74 -6.64
CA GLN A 140 24.00 2.37 -7.50
C GLN A 140 24.12 0.83 -7.57
N PRO A 141 24.64 0.28 -8.70
CA PRO A 141 24.87 -1.15 -8.89
C PRO A 141 25.80 -1.77 -7.84
#